data_AF-A0A431FUP6-F1
#
_entry.id   AF-A0A431FUP6-F1
#
_cell.length_a   1.000
_cell.length_b   1.000
_cell.length_c   1.000
_cell.angle_alpha   90.00
_cell.angle_beta   90.00
_cell.angle_gamma   90.00
#
_symmetry.space_group_name_H-M   'P 1'
#
loop_
_entity.id
_entity.type
_entity.pdbx_description
1 polymer ?
#
loop_
_entity_poly.entity_id
_entity_poly.type
_entity_poly.pdbx_seq_one_letter_code
_entity_poly.pdbx_strand_id
1 'polypeptide(L)'
;ILPYEDIELEKLYILLKKLASKIILPKSEDLAKGILDNVDFDSYRLQLDKTQDIILQGNEELKPSFADGSSKSVEAELEELSNIIKDFNNKYANIDFNESDKIAKILYDIKDDIAKNEEIRETFSKSDIQNSRIEFDALLKDKIQDILELNLELFKQFNQNIEFKDKIANTMFNMVCNDF
;
A
#
# COMPACT_ATOMS: atom_id res chain seq x y z
N ILE A 1 26.58 -24.74 -57.42
CA ILE A 1 26.05 -24.59 -56.04
C ILE A 1 26.87 -25.56 -55.21
N LEU A 2 27.80 -25.05 -54.40
CA LEU A 2 28.71 -25.89 -53.62
C LEU A 2 27.94 -26.45 -52.41
N PRO A 3 27.99 -27.77 -52.11
CA PRO A 3 27.32 -28.31 -50.94
C PRO A 3 28.21 -28.00 -49.73
N TYR A 4 27.89 -26.95 -48.99
CA TYR A 4 28.52 -26.72 -47.70
C TYR A 4 27.75 -27.53 -46.66
N GLU A 5 28.16 -28.78 -46.49
CA GLU A 5 27.66 -29.65 -45.42
C GLU A 5 28.51 -29.38 -44.18
N ASP A 6 27.99 -28.54 -43.29
CA ASP A 6 28.63 -28.27 -41.99
C ASP A 6 28.25 -29.40 -41.02
N ILE A 7 29.14 -30.39 -40.95
CA ILE A 7 29.01 -31.58 -40.11
C ILE A 7 28.83 -31.21 -38.63
N GLU A 8 29.41 -30.11 -38.16
CA GLU A 8 29.30 -29.68 -36.76
C GLU A 8 27.90 -29.14 -36.46
N LEU A 9 27.31 -28.41 -37.42
CA LEU A 9 25.94 -27.92 -37.32
C LEU A 9 24.93 -29.08 -37.26
N GLU A 10 25.14 -30.13 -38.05
CA GLU A 10 24.26 -31.30 -38.07
C GLU A 10 24.34 -32.10 -36.75
N LYS A 11 25.54 -32.30 -36.22
CA LYS A 11 25.75 -32.93 -34.90
C LYS A 11 25.04 -32.14 -33.79
N LEU A 12 25.18 -30.81 -33.79
CA LEU A 12 24.53 -29.92 -32.83
C LEU A 12 23.00 -30.01 -32.94
N TYR A 13 22.46 -29.98 -34.16
CA TYR A 13 21.03 -30.10 -34.40
C TYR A 13 20.47 -31.42 -33.85
N ILE A 14 21.15 -32.54 -34.11
CA ILE A 14 20.74 -33.86 -33.60
C ILE A 14 20.75 -33.90 -32.08
N LEU A 15 21.78 -33.32 -31.44
CA LEU A 15 21.89 -33.24 -29.98
C LEU A 15 20.73 -32.44 -29.39
N LEU A 16 20.50 -31.22 -29.89
CA LEU A 16 19.45 -30.32 -29.39
C LEU A 16 18.06 -30.93 -29.57
N LYS A 17 17.80 -31.61 -30.70
CA LYS A 17 16.53 -32.31 -30.95
C LYS A 17 16.26 -33.42 -29.93
N LYS A 18 17.30 -34.15 -29.50
CA LYS A 18 17.19 -35.18 -28.44
C LYS A 18 17.05 -34.58 -27.04
N LEU A 19 17.61 -33.40 -26.81
CA LEU A 19 17.49 -32.69 -25.53
C LEU A 19 16.10 -32.08 -25.37
N ALA A 20 15.55 -31.47 -26.42
CA ALA A 20 14.23 -30.86 -26.39
C ALA A 20 13.13 -31.85 -25.98
N SER A 21 13.20 -33.12 -26.41
CA SER A 21 12.23 -34.14 -26.00
C SER A 21 12.38 -34.63 -24.55
N LYS A 22 13.50 -34.35 -23.90
CA LYS A 22 13.76 -34.67 -22.49
C LYS A 22 13.41 -33.53 -21.55
N ILE A 23 13.06 -32.35 -22.08
CA ILE A 23 12.53 -31.26 -21.29
C ILE A 23 11.09 -31.61 -20.94
N ILE A 24 10.90 -32.28 -19.80
CA ILE A 24 9.58 -32.50 -19.21
C ILE A 24 9.16 -31.13 -18.67
N LEU A 25 8.09 -30.56 -19.24
CA LEU A 25 7.47 -29.36 -18.66
C LEU A 25 7.06 -29.68 -17.22
N PRO A 26 7.40 -28.82 -16.24
CA PRO A 26 6.90 -29.00 -14.88
C PRO A 26 5.37 -29.08 -14.96
N LYS A 27 4.81 -30.18 -14.47
CA LYS A 27 3.37 -30.29 -14.34
C LYS A 27 2.97 -29.24 -13.31
N SER A 28 2.27 -28.20 -13.74
CA SER A 28 1.58 -27.30 -12.84
C SER A 28 0.63 -28.15 -12.01
N GLU A 29 0.89 -28.27 -10.71
CA GLU A 29 -0.12 -28.80 -9.80
C GLU A 29 -1.32 -27.87 -9.85
N ASP A 30 -2.48 -28.44 -10.19
CA ASP A 30 -3.74 -27.72 -10.11
C ASP A 30 -4.13 -27.65 -8.62
N LEU A 31 -3.73 -26.57 -7.96
CA LEU A 31 -4.02 -26.30 -6.55
C LEU A 31 -5.53 -26.14 -6.29
N ALA A 32 -6.35 -25.99 -7.33
CA ALA A 32 -7.81 -25.88 -7.20
C ALA A 32 -8.51 -27.24 -7.19
N LYS A 33 -7.79 -28.34 -7.50
CA LYS A 33 -8.37 -29.68 -7.56
C LYS A 33 -8.79 -30.14 -6.17
N GLY A 34 -10.10 -30.35 -5.98
CA GLY A 34 -10.68 -30.83 -4.72
C GLY A 34 -11.21 -29.74 -3.79
N ILE A 35 -11.11 -28.44 -4.14
CA ILE A 35 -11.74 -27.37 -3.34
C ILE A 35 -13.26 -27.56 -3.32
N LEU A 36 -13.89 -27.86 -4.46
CA LEU A 36 -15.33 -28.08 -4.54
C LEU A 36 -15.80 -29.31 -3.76
N ASP A 37 -14.97 -30.35 -3.67
CA ASP A 37 -15.31 -31.60 -2.96
C ASP A 37 -15.30 -31.43 -1.43
N ASN A 38 -14.64 -30.37 -0.92
CA ASN A 38 -14.56 -30.07 0.51
C ASN A 38 -15.61 -29.06 1.00
N VAL A 39 -16.40 -28.46 0.10
CA VAL A 39 -17.46 -27.52 0.49
C VAL A 39 -18.80 -28.25 0.58
N ASP A 40 -19.16 -28.65 1.80
CA ASP A 40 -20.48 -29.21 2.11
C ASP A 40 -21.52 -28.07 2.20
N PHE A 41 -22.33 -27.92 1.16
CA PHE A 41 -23.44 -26.97 1.12
C PHE A 41 -24.69 -27.44 1.88
N ASP A 42 -24.79 -28.73 2.21
CA ASP A 42 -25.97 -29.29 2.88
C ASP A 42 -26.09 -28.81 4.34
N SER A 43 -25.00 -28.29 4.90
CA SER A 43 -24.90 -27.76 6.26
C SER A 43 -25.31 -26.28 6.40
N TYR A 44 -25.54 -25.54 5.31
CA TYR A 44 -25.83 -24.10 5.37
C TYR A 44 -27.33 -23.81 5.49
N ARG A 45 -27.91 -24.09 6.66
CA ARG A 45 -29.28 -23.67 6.96
C ARG A 45 -29.30 -22.26 7.53
N LEU A 46 -29.97 -21.34 6.83
CA LEU A 46 -30.22 -19.99 7.33
C LEU A 46 -31.09 -20.08 8.59
N GLN A 47 -30.51 -19.75 9.74
CA GLN A 47 -31.20 -19.67 11.02
C GLN A 47 -31.47 -18.19 11.31
N LEU A 48 -32.74 -17.84 11.50
CA LEU A 48 -33.14 -16.48 11.84
C LEU A 48 -32.71 -16.21 13.30
N ASP A 49 -31.66 -15.41 13.47
CA ASP A 49 -31.08 -15.11 14.78
C ASP A 49 -32.02 -14.19 15.59
N LYS A 50 -32.49 -13.08 15.00
CA LYS A 50 -33.42 -12.14 15.64
C LYS A 50 -34.32 -11.42 14.64
N THR A 51 -35.57 -11.19 15.02
CA THR A 51 -36.46 -10.19 14.42
C THR A 51 -36.55 -9.02 15.39
N GLN A 52 -36.12 -7.83 14.98
CA GLN A 52 -36.25 -6.61 15.78
C GLN A 52 -37.20 -5.65 15.07
N ASP A 53 -38.20 -5.17 15.80
CA ASP A 53 -39.04 -4.06 15.37
C ASP A 53 -38.35 -2.74 15.73
N ILE A 54 -37.96 -1.98 14.71
CA ILE A 54 -37.34 -0.67 14.89
C ILE A 54 -38.46 0.34 15.15
N ILE A 55 -38.64 0.73 16.41
CA ILE A 55 -39.55 1.82 16.77
C ILE A 55 -38.82 3.15 16.53
N LEU A 56 -39.20 3.84 15.45
CA LEU A 56 -38.69 5.16 15.12
C LEU A 56 -39.31 6.21 16.05
N GLN A 57 -38.51 6.78 16.96
CA GLN A 57 -38.88 7.98 17.69
C GLN A 57 -38.42 9.19 16.88
N GLY A 58 -39.32 9.79 16.11
CA GLY A 58 -39.01 10.97 15.29
C GLY A 58 -39.52 12.24 15.96
N ASN A 59 -38.62 13.14 16.34
CA ASN A 59 -38.88 14.57 16.58
C ASN A 59 -37.59 15.42 16.51
N GLU A 60 -36.49 14.89 15.97
CA GLU A 60 -35.24 15.63 15.80
C GLU A 60 -34.97 15.87 14.31
N GLU A 61 -34.56 17.09 13.97
CA GLU A 61 -34.01 17.40 12.65
C GLU A 61 -32.74 16.57 12.47
N LEU A 62 -32.76 15.64 11.52
CA LEU A 62 -31.57 14.93 11.10
C LEU A 62 -30.59 15.98 10.55
N LYS A 63 -29.47 16.18 11.24
CA LYS A 63 -28.33 16.87 10.64
C LYS A 63 -28.02 16.17 9.31
N PRO A 64 -27.67 16.92 8.24
CA PRO A 64 -27.26 16.30 7.00
C PRO A 64 -26.22 15.23 7.32
N SER A 65 -26.49 14.00 6.92
CA SER A 65 -25.52 12.93 7.03
C SER A 65 -24.23 13.43 6.40
N PHE A 66 -23.11 13.34 7.11
CA PHE A 66 -21.78 13.37 6.49
C PHE A 66 -21.61 12.07 5.66
N ALA A 67 -22.54 11.79 4.76
CA ALA A 67 -22.25 10.99 3.58
C ALA A 67 -21.50 11.92 2.61
N ASP A 68 -20.41 12.49 3.11
CA ASP A 68 -19.42 13.06 2.26
C ASP A 68 -18.83 11.85 1.54
N GLY A 69 -18.89 11.83 0.21
CA GLY A 69 -18.12 10.88 -0.61
C GLY A 69 -16.60 11.11 -0.49
N SER A 70 -16.16 11.64 0.65
CA SER A 70 -14.84 12.14 1.01
C SER A 70 -14.16 11.28 2.07
N SER A 71 -14.76 10.18 2.53
CA SER A 71 -13.94 9.14 3.15
C SER A 71 -13.13 8.50 2.01
N LYS A 72 -11.98 9.10 1.66
CA LYS A 72 -10.93 8.37 0.95
C LYS A 72 -10.76 7.08 1.74
N SER A 73 -10.97 5.94 1.09
CA SER A 73 -10.71 4.66 1.75
C SER A 73 -9.26 4.64 2.19
N VAL A 74 -8.95 3.88 3.25
CA VAL A 74 -7.56 3.65 3.69
C VAL A 74 -6.68 3.21 2.51
N GLU A 75 -7.24 2.44 1.56
CA GLU A 75 -6.60 2.13 0.27
C GLU A 75 -6.14 3.37 -0.52
N ALA A 76 -6.95 4.42 -0.63
CA ALA A 76 -6.63 5.60 -1.43
C ALA A 76 -5.49 6.42 -0.82
N GLU A 77 -5.39 6.47 0.52
CA GLU A 77 -4.28 7.14 1.22
C GLU A 77 -2.97 6.34 1.06
N LEU A 78 -3.04 5.01 1.20
CA LEU A 78 -1.90 4.14 0.96
C LEU A 78 -1.42 4.23 -0.49
N GLU A 79 -2.33 4.36 -1.44
CA GLU A 79 -2.00 4.51 -2.85
C GLU A 79 -1.29 5.86 -3.12
N GLU A 80 -1.74 6.96 -2.52
CA GLU A 80 -1.05 8.26 -2.60
C GLU A 80 0.38 8.19 -2.02
N LEU A 81 0.56 7.55 -0.85
CA LEU A 81 1.90 7.37 -0.25
C LEU A 81 2.79 6.45 -1.10
N SER A 82 2.24 5.35 -1.62
CA SER A 82 2.95 4.43 -2.52
C SER A 82 3.39 5.13 -3.80
N ASN A 83 2.54 6.00 -4.36
CA ASN A 83 2.86 6.77 -5.56
C ASN A 83 4.01 7.76 -5.32
N ILE A 84 4.09 8.39 -4.14
CA ILE A 84 5.22 9.26 -3.79
C ILE A 84 6.53 8.47 -3.79
N ILE A 85 6.52 7.26 -3.25
CA ILE A 85 7.70 6.38 -3.20
C ILE A 85 8.09 5.91 -4.60
N LYS A 86 7.11 5.54 -5.44
CA LYS A 86 7.36 5.15 -6.85
C LYS A 86 7.95 6.30 -7.66
N ASP A 87 7.38 7.50 -7.54
CA ASP A 87 7.90 8.70 -8.18
C ASP A 87 9.34 8.99 -7.76
N PHE A 88 9.63 8.82 -6.47
CA PHE A 88 10.97 8.99 -5.95
C PHE A 88 11.94 7.94 -6.52
N ASN A 89 11.57 6.66 -6.52
CA ASN A 89 12.39 5.59 -7.10
C ASN A 89 12.68 5.82 -8.59
N ASN A 90 11.68 6.28 -9.35
CA ASN A 90 11.84 6.61 -10.76
C ASN A 90 12.81 7.78 -10.97
N LYS A 91 12.76 8.79 -10.10
CA LYS A 91 13.62 9.98 -10.19
C LYS A 91 15.05 9.70 -9.72
N TYR A 92 15.20 8.81 -8.74
CA TYR A 92 16.47 8.39 -8.16
C TYR A 92 16.65 6.90 -8.41
N ALA A 93 16.96 6.55 -9.66
CA ALA A 93 17.08 5.19 -10.20
C ALA A 93 18.11 4.26 -9.49
N ASN A 94 18.67 4.68 -8.36
CA ASN A 94 19.74 4.01 -7.62
C ASN A 94 19.36 3.67 -6.17
N ILE A 95 18.13 3.97 -5.74
CA ILE A 95 17.61 3.64 -4.41
C ILE A 95 16.50 2.63 -4.61
N ASP A 96 16.84 1.35 -4.44
CA ASP A 96 15.85 0.27 -4.51
C ASP A 96 15.20 0.15 -3.13
N PHE A 97 14.14 0.92 -2.91
CA PHE A 97 13.18 0.57 -1.87
C PHE A 97 12.49 -0.73 -2.28
N ASN A 98 13.18 -1.85 -2.05
CA ASN A 98 12.78 -3.20 -2.45
C ASN A 98 11.38 -3.60 -1.90
N GLU A 99 10.86 -2.81 -0.95
CA GLU A 99 9.56 -2.98 -0.30
C GLU A 99 8.82 -1.64 -0.19
N SER A 100 8.58 -0.96 -1.32
CA SER A 100 7.85 0.31 -1.40
C SER A 100 6.51 0.28 -0.65
N ASP A 101 5.80 -0.84 -0.69
CA ASP A 101 4.53 -1.02 0.03
C ASP A 101 4.71 -1.04 1.56
N LYS A 102 5.83 -1.60 2.06
CA LYS A 102 6.12 -1.56 3.50
C LYS A 102 6.48 -0.16 3.96
N ILE A 103 7.19 0.58 3.12
CA ILE A 103 7.50 1.99 3.39
C ILE A 103 6.23 2.83 3.39
N ALA A 104 5.34 2.64 2.42
CA ALA A 104 4.03 3.30 2.39
C ALA A 104 3.25 3.01 3.68
N LYS A 105 3.29 1.77 4.16
CA LYS A 105 2.66 1.37 5.42
C LYS A 105 3.28 2.05 6.64
N ILE A 106 4.62 2.10 6.74
CA ILE A 106 5.31 2.81 7.84
C ILE A 106 4.91 4.29 7.84
N LEU A 107 4.87 4.92 6.67
CA LEU A 107 4.44 6.31 6.52
C LEU A 107 2.98 6.51 6.93
N TYR A 108 2.10 5.57 6.59
CA TYR A 108 0.70 5.59 7.02
C TYR A 108 0.56 5.45 8.54
N ASP A 109 1.30 4.52 9.15
CA ASP A 109 1.28 4.32 10.60
C ASP A 109 1.76 5.59 11.34
N ILE A 110 2.77 6.29 10.82
CA ILE A 110 3.21 7.60 11.35
C ILE A 110 2.09 8.64 11.25
N LYS A 111 1.40 8.72 10.10
CA LYS A 111 0.28 9.66 9.91
C LYS A 111 -0.81 9.41 10.97
N ASP A 112 -1.21 8.14 11.13
CA ASP A 112 -2.25 7.73 12.07
C ASP A 112 -1.85 8.02 13.53
N ASP A 113 -0.59 7.78 13.88
CA ASP A 113 -0.05 8.13 15.21
C ASP A 113 -0.05 9.64 15.46
N ILE A 114 0.28 10.46 14.45
CA ILE A 114 0.26 11.92 14.57
C ILE A 114 -1.18 12.43 14.67
N ALA A 115 -2.12 11.88 13.89
CA ALA A 115 -3.53 12.25 13.92
C ALA A 115 -4.21 11.93 15.26
N LYS A 116 -3.75 10.87 15.95
CA LYS A 116 -4.22 10.51 17.30
C LYS A 116 -3.65 11.39 18.41
N ASN A 117 -2.60 12.17 18.14
CA ASN A 117 -2.00 13.03 19.15
C ASN A 117 -2.95 14.18 19.54
N GLU A 118 -3.23 14.29 20.84
CA GLU A 118 -4.16 15.29 21.38
C GLU A 118 -3.67 16.72 21.13
N GLU A 119 -2.35 16.96 21.16
CA GLU A 119 -1.76 18.27 20.88
C GLU A 119 -2.07 18.73 19.44
N ILE A 120 -1.91 17.82 18.46
CA ILE A 120 -2.23 18.10 17.05
C ILE A 120 -3.72 18.36 16.88
N ARG A 121 -4.58 17.54 17.47
CA ARG A 121 -6.03 17.71 17.36
C ARG A 121 -6.51 19.04 17.93
N GLU A 122 -5.93 19.48 19.05
CA GLU A 122 -6.23 20.78 19.62
C GLU A 122 -5.73 21.93 18.75
N THR A 123 -4.50 21.84 18.23
CA THR A 123 -3.92 22.87 17.36
C THR A 123 -4.72 23.02 16.08
N PHE A 124 -5.12 21.91 15.44
CA PHE A 124 -5.93 21.96 14.22
C PHE A 124 -7.33 22.52 14.47
N SER A 125 -7.89 22.34 15.67
CA SER A 125 -9.19 22.90 16.03
C SER A 125 -9.16 24.38 16.42
N LYS A 126 -8.03 24.91 16.89
CA LYS A 126 -7.94 26.25 17.52
C LYS A 126 -7.01 27.23 16.79
N SER A 127 -6.09 26.74 15.96
CA SER A 127 -4.96 27.49 15.45
C SER A 127 -5.02 27.72 13.93
N ASP A 128 -4.28 28.72 13.46
CA ASP A 128 -4.10 28.99 12.04
C ASP A 128 -3.34 27.84 11.34
N ILE A 129 -3.62 27.65 10.05
CA ILE A 129 -2.99 26.63 9.19
C ILE A 129 -1.46 26.68 9.28
N GLN A 130 -0.87 27.88 9.38
CA GLN A 130 0.57 28.07 9.46
C GLN A 130 1.18 27.52 10.77
N ASN A 131 0.51 27.73 11.89
CA ASN A 131 0.97 27.20 13.18
C ASN A 131 0.79 25.68 13.23
N SER A 132 -0.35 25.18 12.74
CA SER A 132 -0.61 23.74 12.61
C SER A 132 0.45 23.05 11.76
N ARG A 133 0.94 23.74 10.71
CA ARG A 133 2.01 23.24 9.84
C ARG A 133 3.35 23.15 10.57
N ILE A 134 3.71 24.16 11.36
CA ILE A 134 4.97 24.18 12.12
C ILE A 134 4.99 23.06 13.17
N GLU A 135 3.89 22.88 13.90
CA GLU A 135 3.78 21.83 14.91
C GLU A 135 3.78 20.44 14.28
N PHE A 136 3.06 20.27 13.17
CA PHE A 136 3.09 19.03 12.39
C PHE A 136 4.51 18.68 11.92
N ASP A 137 5.24 19.64 11.33
CA ASP A 137 6.59 19.40 10.85
C ASP A 137 7.57 19.04 11.99
N ALA A 138 7.37 19.62 13.18
CA ALA A 138 8.15 19.30 14.36
C ALA A 138 7.90 17.86 14.84
N LEU A 139 6.63 17.45 14.93
CA LEU A 139 6.24 16.11 15.36
C LEU A 139 6.58 15.03 14.32
N LEU A 140 6.41 15.34 13.03
CA LEU A 140 6.82 14.43 11.96
C LEU A 140 8.32 14.17 12.01
N LYS A 141 9.14 15.19 12.29
CA LYS A 141 10.59 15.02 12.44
C LYS A 141 10.94 14.11 13.61
N ASP A 142 10.24 14.24 14.74
CA ASP A 142 10.44 13.40 15.92
C ASP A 142 10.06 11.94 15.62
N LYS A 143 8.88 11.71 15.03
CA LYS A 143 8.43 10.38 14.61
C LYS A 143 9.32 9.73 13.56
N ILE A 144 9.92 10.52 12.67
CA ILE A 144 10.90 10.01 11.71
C ILE A 144 12.24 9.64 12.38
N GLN A 145 12.53 10.17 13.57
CA GLN A 145 13.68 9.69 14.33
C GLN A 145 13.43 8.29 14.90
N ASP A 146 12.20 7.99 15.31
CA ASP A 146 11.81 6.68 15.86
C ASP A 146 11.90 5.55 14.82
N ILE A 147 11.64 5.85 13.53
CA ILE A 147 11.73 4.87 12.45
C ILE A 147 13.16 4.56 12.00
N LEU A 148 14.17 5.15 12.61
CA LEU A 148 15.57 4.81 12.37
C LEU A 148 15.82 3.32 12.61
N GLU A 149 15.15 2.72 13.61
CA GLU A 149 15.22 1.29 13.91
C GLU A 149 14.47 0.41 12.88
N LEU A 150 13.42 0.95 12.25
CA LEU A 150 12.57 0.26 11.29
C LEU A 150 13.15 0.29 9.87
N ASN A 151 13.65 1.45 9.43
CA ASN A 151 14.19 1.63 8.09
C ASN A 151 15.24 2.77 8.02
N LEU A 152 16.52 2.38 8.06
CA LEU A 152 17.66 3.29 7.94
C LEU A 152 17.73 4.01 6.58
N GLU A 153 17.33 3.33 5.50
CA GLU A 153 17.37 3.88 4.14
C GLU A 153 16.40 5.07 4.03
N LEU A 154 15.17 4.89 4.52
CA LEU A 154 14.16 5.93 4.51
C LEU A 154 14.57 7.13 5.38
N PHE A 155 15.06 6.89 6.60
CA PHE A 155 15.57 7.97 7.46
C PHE A 155 16.67 8.77 6.75
N LYS A 156 17.62 8.07 6.12
CA LYS A 156 18.73 8.70 5.41
C LYS A 156 18.22 9.55 4.24
N GLN A 157 17.32 9.01 3.42
CA GLN A 157 16.76 9.75 2.28
C GLN A 157 15.91 10.94 2.70
N PHE A 158 15.12 10.79 3.77
CA PHE A 158 14.32 11.87 4.32
C PHE A 158 15.18 13.05 4.81
N ASN A 159 16.35 12.77 5.41
CA ASN A 159 17.25 13.82 5.88
C ASN A 159 18.15 14.40 4.77
N GLN A 160 18.54 13.59 3.79
CA GLN A 160 19.47 14.01 2.73
C GLN A 160 18.77 14.71 1.56
N ASN A 161 17.48 14.44 1.35
CA ASN A 161 16.73 14.96 0.22
C ASN A 161 15.58 15.89 0.66
N ILE A 162 15.80 17.19 0.49
CA ILE A 162 14.83 18.24 0.84
C ILE A 162 13.53 18.09 0.03
N GLU A 163 13.63 17.77 -1.26
CA GLU A 163 12.46 17.62 -2.12
C GLU A 163 11.58 16.43 -1.70
N PHE A 164 12.20 15.32 -1.32
CA PHE A 164 11.50 14.14 -0.82
C PHE A 164 10.80 14.41 0.51
N LYS A 165 11.52 15.05 1.43
CA LYS A 165 10.98 15.50 2.71
C LYS A 165 9.76 16.40 2.51
N ASP A 166 9.88 17.44 1.67
CA ASP A 166 8.81 18.40 1.45
C ASP A 166 7.60 17.73 0.80
N LYS A 167 7.80 16.78 -0.13
CA LYS A 167 6.69 16.05 -0.77
C LYS A 167 5.94 15.19 0.26
N ILE A 168 6.65 14.44 1.10
CA ILE A 168 6.03 13.62 2.17
C ILE A 168 5.29 14.51 3.17
N ALA A 169 5.96 15.54 3.69
CA ALA A 169 5.38 16.44 4.70
C ALA A 169 4.12 17.14 4.18
N ASN A 170 4.13 17.63 2.93
CA ASN A 170 2.95 18.22 2.30
C ASN A 170 1.79 17.23 2.17
N THR A 171 2.06 16.02 1.69
CA THR A 171 1.01 15.02 1.48
C THR A 171 0.41 14.55 2.79
N MET A 172 1.24 14.21 3.78
CA MET A 172 0.75 13.79 5.10
C MET A 172 0.00 14.91 5.80
N PHE A 173 0.49 16.15 5.73
CA PHE A 173 -0.23 17.30 6.29
C PHE A 173 -1.62 17.45 5.66
N ASN A 174 -1.72 17.34 4.34
CA ASN A 174 -3.01 17.41 3.64
C ASN A 174 -3.93 16.25 4.02
N MET A 175 -3.40 15.04 4.22
CA MET A 175 -4.19 13.89 4.68
C MET A 175 -4.75 14.15 6.08
N VAL A 176 -3.91 14.58 7.03
CA VAL A 176 -4.33 14.90 8.39
C VAL A 176 -5.31 16.07 8.43
N CYS A 177 -5.12 17.11 7.60
CA CYS A 177 -6.09 18.21 7.46
C CYS A 177 -7.46 17.74 6.99
N ASN A 178 -7.55 16.71 6.14
CA ASN A 178 -8.82 16.19 5.65
C ASN A 178 -9.49 15.23 6.67
N ASP A 179 -8.74 14.70 7.62
CA ASP A 179 -9.24 13.84 8.70
C ASP A 179 -9.95 14.65 9.83
N PHE A 180 -9.79 15.98 9.86
CA PHE A 180 -10.36 16.90 10.85
C PHE A 180 -11.42 17.84 10.26
#